data_AF-A0A0S7YLW3-F1
#
_entry.id   AF-A0A0S7YLW3-F1
#
_cell.length_a   1.000
_cell.length_b   1.000
_cell.length_c   1.000
_cell.angle_alpha   90.00
_cell.angle_beta   90.00
_cell.angle_gamma   90.00
#
_symmetry.space_group_name_H-M   'P 1'
#
loop_
_entity.id
_entity.type
_entity.pdbx_description
1 polymer ?
#
loop_
_entity_poly.entity_id
_entity_poly.type
_entity_poly.pdbx_seq_one_letter_code
_entity_poly.pdbx_strand_id
1 'polypeptide(L)'
;MLFNTNIQFQIYPQPVKNAIVSLVAGWALFLAYYYYLFIHLAGSELARFDYLMIGVGVAICFFVAAINKWARMLCIFFNLPIIATCLTLTLFHQTTLGQRFITGSVAGLFCLATYYLLNKETAAYFKTYNQSPEHEKPEGTRER
;
A
#
# COMPACT_ATOMS: atom_id res chain seq x y z
N MET A 1 -9.13 -15.63 -12.74
CA MET A 1 -9.44 -14.32 -13.33
C MET A 1 -8.19 -13.45 -13.26
N LEU A 2 -7.68 -13.04 -14.43
CA LEU A 2 -6.61 -12.04 -14.54
C LEU A 2 -7.18 -10.69 -14.10
N PHE A 3 -6.57 -10.10 -13.07
CA PHE A 3 -6.70 -8.73 -12.55
C PHE A 3 -7.99 -7.97 -12.91
N ASN A 4 -8.82 -7.67 -11.91
CA ASN A 4 -9.91 -6.72 -12.09
C ASN A 4 -9.33 -5.31 -12.27
N THR A 5 -9.34 -4.81 -13.52
CA THR A 5 -8.85 -3.48 -13.88
C THR A 5 -9.89 -2.38 -13.68
N ASN A 6 -11.13 -2.72 -13.32
CA ASN A 6 -12.21 -1.76 -13.12
C ASN A 6 -12.22 -1.23 -11.67
N ILE A 7 -11.39 -0.22 -11.41
CA ILE A 7 -11.28 0.41 -10.08
C ILE A 7 -12.52 1.27 -9.82
N GLN A 8 -13.46 0.76 -9.03
CA GLN A 8 -14.68 1.49 -8.64
C GLN A 8 -14.55 2.12 -7.26
N PHE A 9 -13.61 3.07 -7.15
CA PHE A 9 -13.27 3.73 -5.89
C PHE A 9 -14.47 4.33 -5.15
N GLN A 10 -15.52 4.77 -5.86
CA GLN A 10 -16.71 5.36 -5.26
C GLN A 10 -17.53 4.36 -4.42
N ILE A 11 -17.52 3.07 -4.78
CA ILE A 11 -18.35 2.02 -4.16
C ILE A 11 -17.65 1.40 -2.95
N TYR A 12 -16.33 1.58 -2.83
CA TYR A 12 -15.56 0.95 -1.76
C TYR A 12 -16.00 1.43 -0.36
N PRO A 13 -16.01 0.54 0.64
CA PRO A 13 -16.32 0.93 2.00
C PRO A 13 -15.26 1.89 2.53
N GLN A 14 -15.66 2.78 3.43
CA GLN A 14 -14.79 3.83 3.96
C GLN A 14 -13.42 3.34 4.51
N PRO A 15 -13.30 2.23 5.26
CA PRO A 15 -12.00 1.75 5.70
C PRO A 15 -11.06 1.37 4.54
N VAL A 16 -11.60 0.85 3.43
CA VAL A 16 -10.81 0.52 2.23
C VAL A 16 -10.34 1.80 1.53
N LYS A 17 -11.21 2.80 1.42
CA LYS A 17 -10.85 4.12 0.88
C LYS A 17 -9.75 4.76 1.71
N ASN A 18 -9.89 4.75 3.04
CA ASN A 18 -8.89 5.28 3.96
C ASN A 18 -7.56 4.54 3.83
N ALA A 19 -7.58 3.21 3.69
CA ALA A 19 -6.37 2.42 3.43
C ALA A 19 -5.66 2.86 2.14
N ILE A 20 -6.39 2.97 1.03
CA ILE A 20 -5.83 3.36 -0.27
C ILE A 20 -5.28 4.79 -0.20
N VAL A 21 -6.04 5.74 0.36
CA VAL A 21 -5.64 7.15 0.45
C VAL A 21 -4.41 7.32 1.34
N SER A 22 -4.38 6.68 2.51
CA SER A 22 -3.21 6.72 3.40
C SER A 22 -1.99 6.06 2.77
N LEU A 23 -2.17 4.97 2.01
CA LEU A 23 -1.10 4.32 1.28
C LEU A 23 -0.52 5.21 0.18
N VAL A 24 -1.37 5.81 -0.66
CA VAL A 24 -0.96 6.72 -1.73
C VAL A 24 -0.29 7.97 -1.15
N ALA A 25 -0.85 8.55 -0.09
CA ALA A 25 -0.26 9.69 0.61
C ALA A 25 1.10 9.33 1.23
N GLY A 26 1.22 8.15 1.85
CA GLY A 26 2.47 7.65 2.41
C GLY A 26 3.56 7.49 1.35
N TRP A 27 3.22 6.88 0.21
CA TRP A 27 4.14 6.77 -0.93
C TRP A 27 4.52 8.12 -1.54
N ALA A 28 3.55 9.03 -1.72
CA ALA A 28 3.81 10.37 -2.25
C ALA A 28 4.77 11.14 -1.34
N LEU A 29 4.54 11.12 -0.03
CA LEU A 29 5.39 11.80 0.94
C LEU A 29 6.77 11.14 1.03
N PHE A 30 6.83 9.80 1.00
CA PHE A 30 8.10 9.06 1.01
C PHE A 30 8.94 9.36 -0.23
N LEU A 31 8.33 9.38 -1.42
CA LEU A 31 9.01 9.75 -2.66
C LEU A 31 9.46 11.21 -2.66
N ALA A 32 8.63 12.14 -2.17
CA ALA A 32 9.01 13.54 -2.04
C ALA A 32 10.20 13.73 -1.09
N TYR A 33 10.18 13.04 0.06
CA TYR A 33 11.30 13.05 1.02
C TYR A 33 12.56 12.44 0.42
N TYR A 34 12.42 11.31 -0.28
CA TYR A 34 13.51 10.64 -0.98
C TYR A 34 14.15 11.55 -2.02
N TYR A 35 13.35 12.14 -2.91
CA TYR A 35 13.82 13.10 -3.92
C TYR A 35 14.52 14.30 -3.30
N TYR A 36 13.95 14.89 -2.24
CA TYR A 36 14.56 16.02 -1.55
C TYR A 36 15.93 15.68 -0.97
N LEU A 37 16.08 14.51 -0.33
CA LEU A 37 17.37 14.08 0.20
C LEU A 37 18.37 13.70 -0.89
N PHE A 38 17.96 12.96 -1.91
CA PHE A 38 18.90 12.42 -2.89
C PHE A 38 19.35 13.44 -3.93
N ILE A 39 18.41 14.19 -4.51
CA ILE A 39 18.75 15.23 -5.49
C ILE A 39 19.49 16.38 -4.83
N HIS A 40 19.04 16.80 -3.65
CA HIS A 40 19.58 18.03 -3.07
C HIS A 40 20.85 17.81 -2.25
N LEU A 41 21.04 16.62 -1.67
CA LEU A 41 22.13 16.33 -0.74
C LEU A 41 23.19 15.35 -1.28
N ALA A 42 22.84 14.40 -2.16
CA ALA A 42 23.69 13.23 -2.42
C ALA A 42 24.36 13.16 -3.81
N GLY A 43 23.99 14.00 -4.78
CA GLY A 43 24.68 14.06 -6.08
C GLY A 43 24.55 12.78 -6.93
N SER A 44 23.44 12.70 -7.66
CA SER A 44 23.18 11.95 -8.93
C SER A 44 23.56 10.47 -9.16
N GLU A 45 24.19 9.72 -8.24
CA GLU A 45 24.71 8.37 -8.58
C GLU A 45 23.75 7.17 -8.33
N LEU A 46 22.47 7.37 -7.96
CA LEU A 46 21.58 6.27 -7.55
C LEU A 46 20.35 5.99 -8.44
N ALA A 47 20.32 6.50 -9.68
CA ALA A 47 19.14 6.44 -10.56
C ALA A 47 18.45 5.07 -10.68
N ARG A 48 19.20 3.95 -10.61
CA ARG A 48 18.62 2.59 -10.77
C ARG A 48 17.75 2.15 -9.60
N PHE A 49 18.08 2.53 -8.36
CA PHE A 49 17.26 2.21 -7.20
C PHE A 49 16.00 3.09 -7.16
N ASP A 50 16.10 4.32 -7.66
CA ASP A 50 15.01 5.31 -7.72
C ASP A 50 13.84 4.79 -8.57
N TYR A 51 14.12 4.31 -9.78
CA TYR A 51 13.09 3.76 -10.68
C TYR A 51 12.42 2.52 -10.09
N LEU A 52 13.17 1.70 -9.37
CA LEU A 52 12.64 0.49 -8.76
C LEU A 52 11.72 0.83 -7.57
N MET A 53 12.08 1.81 -6.74
CA MET A 53 11.20 2.29 -5.67
C MET A 53 9.91 2.92 -6.20
N ILE A 54 10.01 3.79 -7.21
CA ILE A 54 8.83 4.43 -7.82
C ILE A 54 7.94 3.36 -8.47
N GLY A 55 8.53 2.45 -9.25
CA GLY A 55 7.80 1.37 -9.90
C GLY A 55 7.08 0.46 -8.92
N VAL A 56 7.75 0.04 -7.85
CA VAL A 56 7.16 -0.79 -6.79
C VAL A 56 6.05 -0.03 -6.05
N GLY A 57 6.26 1.24 -5.70
CA GLY A 57 5.25 2.04 -5.00
C GLY A 57 3.97 2.22 -5.82
N VAL A 58 4.10 2.58 -7.09
CA VAL A 58 2.97 2.73 -8.02
C VAL A 58 2.26 1.39 -8.23
N ALA A 59 3.01 0.30 -8.43
CA ALA A 59 2.43 -1.03 -8.62
C ALA A 59 1.63 -1.48 -7.40
N ILE A 60 2.16 -1.32 -6.18
CA ILE A 60 1.46 -1.68 -4.95
C ILE A 60 0.18 -0.85 -4.79
N CYS A 61 0.24 0.47 -5.00
CA CYS A 61 -0.94 1.33 -4.93
C CYS A 61 -2.02 0.87 -5.93
N PHE A 62 -1.63 0.58 -7.17
CA PHE A 62 -2.54 0.07 -8.19
C PHE A 62 -3.16 -1.28 -7.82
N PHE A 63 -2.35 -2.25 -7.39
CA PHE A 63 -2.83 -3.59 -7.06
C PHE A 63 -3.73 -3.61 -5.83
N VAL A 64 -3.49 -2.74 -4.86
CA VAL A 64 -4.37 -2.55 -3.69
C VAL A 64 -5.67 -1.86 -4.12
N ALA A 65 -5.61 -0.86 -5.00
CA ALA A 65 -6.81 -0.21 -5.55
C ALA A 65 -7.66 -1.16 -6.41
N ALA A 66 -7.03 -2.13 -7.08
CA ALA A 66 -7.69 -3.21 -7.81
C ALA A 66 -8.25 -4.33 -6.89
N ILE A 67 -8.18 -4.17 -5.57
CA ILE A 67 -8.75 -5.09 -4.56
C ILE A 67 -8.26 -6.54 -4.74
N ASN A 68 -7.01 -6.74 -5.15
CA ASN A 68 -6.45 -8.09 -5.27
C ASN A 68 -6.16 -8.72 -3.90
N LYS A 69 -6.61 -9.96 -3.67
CA LYS A 69 -6.46 -10.66 -2.38
C LYS A 69 -5.01 -10.78 -1.92
N TRP A 70 -4.09 -11.00 -2.86
CA TRP A 70 -2.64 -11.10 -2.62
C TRP A 70 -1.96 -9.73 -2.43
N ALA A 71 -2.51 -8.68 -3.04
CA ALA A 71 -1.94 -7.33 -2.98
C ALA A 71 -1.95 -6.75 -1.57
N ARG A 72 -2.97 -7.11 -0.76
CA ARG A 72 -3.03 -6.73 0.64
C ARG A 72 -1.85 -7.27 1.44
N MET A 73 -1.54 -8.57 1.27
CA MET A 73 -0.42 -9.20 1.98
C MET A 73 0.93 -8.61 1.55
N LEU A 74 1.11 -8.41 0.24
CA LEU A 74 2.30 -7.77 -0.32
C LEU A 74 2.47 -6.33 0.19
N CYS A 75 1.39 -5.54 0.20
CA CYS A 75 1.44 -4.17 0.69
C CYS A 75 1.88 -4.10 2.16
N ILE A 76 1.33 -4.96 3.02
CA ILE A 76 1.74 -5.03 4.43
C ILE A 76 3.22 -5.42 4.54
N PHE A 77 3.65 -6.41 3.76
CA PHE A 77 5.04 -6.86 3.72
C PHE A 77 6.01 -5.75 3.30
N PHE A 78 5.65 -4.91 2.32
CA PHE A 78 6.48 -3.77 1.89
C PHE A 78 6.41 -2.57 2.84
N ASN A 79 5.28 -2.35 3.51
CA ASN A 79 5.14 -1.26 4.48
C ASN A 79 6.02 -1.47 5.72
N LEU A 80 6.15 -2.72 6.20
CA LEU A 80 6.92 -3.06 7.40
C LEU A 80 8.38 -2.59 7.38
N PRO A 81 9.20 -2.91 6.36
CA PRO A 81 10.58 -2.43 6.30
C PRO A 81 10.65 -0.91 6.18
N ILE A 82 9.74 -0.25 5.43
CA ILE A 82 9.69 1.21 5.34
C ILE A 82 9.46 1.84 6.72
N ILE A 83 8.48 1.31 7.47
CA ILE A 83 8.18 1.74 8.84
C ILE A 83 9.39 1.53 9.74
N ALA A 84 10.01 0.34 9.71
CA ALA A 84 11.17 0.01 10.53
C ALA A 84 12.36 0.94 10.23
N THR A 85 12.65 1.20 8.96
CA THR A 85 13.71 2.13 8.53
C THR A 85 13.39 3.55 8.98
N CYS A 86 12.16 4.05 8.79
CA CYS A 86 11.78 5.40 9.20
C CYS A 86 11.85 5.58 10.72
N LEU A 87 11.43 4.59 11.50
CA LEU A 87 11.56 4.59 12.96
C LEU A 87 13.03 4.59 13.39
N THR A 88 13.86 3.75 12.76
CA THR A 88 15.30 3.69 13.05
C THR A 88 15.97 5.03 12.76
N LEU A 89 15.65 5.66 11.63
CA LEU A 89 16.16 6.98 11.26
C LEU A 89 15.69 8.08 12.23
N THR A 90 14.47 7.97 12.75
CA THR A 90 13.91 8.96 13.67
C THR A 90 14.52 8.83 15.08
N LEU A 91 14.77 7.59 15.53
CA LEU A 91 15.24 7.30 16.90
C LEU A 91 16.77 7.39 17.04
N PHE A 92 17.53 6.88 16.07
CA PHE A 92 18.98 6.71 16.20
C PHE A 92 19.79 7.72 15.39
N HIS A 93 19.20 8.34 14.36
CA HIS A 93 19.93 9.31 13.54
C HIS A 93 19.76 10.73 14.09
N GLN A 94 20.87 11.49 14.15
CA GLN A 94 20.89 12.91 14.50
C GLN A 94 20.36 13.73 13.31
N THR A 95 19.06 13.60 13.04
CA THR A 95 18.34 14.34 12.00
C THR A 95 17.83 15.67 12.55
N THR A 96 17.70 16.65 11.65
CA THR A 96 17.06 17.93 12.00
C THR A 96 15.60 17.72 12.41
N LEU A 97 15.04 18.62 13.23
CA LEU A 97 13.67 18.50 13.72
C LEU A 97 12.65 18.40 12.56
N GLY A 98 12.86 19.15 11.47
CA GLY A 98 12.05 19.07 10.26
C GLY A 98 12.11 17.70 9.58
N GLN A 99 13.30 17.10 9.47
CA GLN A 99 13.46 15.75 8.92
C GLN A 99 12.76 14.70 9.80
N ARG A 100 12.87 14.80 11.12
CA ARG A 100 12.16 13.90 12.07
C ARG A 100 10.66 13.96 11.92
N PHE A 101 10.11 15.16 11.71
CA PHE A 101 8.67 15.33 11.51
C PHE A 101 8.22 14.67 10.21
N ILE A 102 8.98 14.82 9.12
CA ILE A 102 8.66 14.20 7.84
C ILE A 102 8.78 12.67 7.93
N THR A 103 9.88 12.14 8.47
CA THR A 103 10.07 10.69 8.62
C THR A 103 9.02 10.07 9.54
N GLY A 104 8.67 10.76 10.63
CA GLY A 104 7.58 10.37 11.52
C GLY A 104 6.21 10.38 10.83
N SER A 105 5.95 11.39 9.99
CA SER A 105 4.70 11.47 9.20
C SER A 105 4.61 10.35 8.17
N VAL A 106 5.70 10.04 7.47
CA VAL A 106 5.78 8.89 6.54
C VAL A 106 5.49 7.59 7.29
N ALA A 107 6.19 7.35 8.40
CA ALA A 107 5.96 6.16 9.23
C ALA A 107 4.51 6.08 9.71
N GLY A 108 3.94 7.20 10.17
CA GLY A 108 2.55 7.30 10.60
C GLY A 108 1.55 6.95 9.50
N LEU A 109 1.75 7.45 8.28
CA LEU A 109 0.90 7.14 7.13
C LEU A 109 0.97 5.67 6.73
N PHE A 110 2.17 5.07 6.69
CA PHE A 110 2.32 3.64 6.41
C PHE A 110 1.77 2.75 7.52
N CYS A 111 1.91 3.15 8.79
CA CYS A 111 1.26 2.49 9.92
C CYS A 111 -0.27 2.55 9.80
N LEU A 112 -0.82 3.73 9.47
CA LEU A 112 -2.25 3.94 9.32
C LEU A 112 -2.81 3.13 8.14
N ALA A 113 -2.11 3.12 7.00
CA ALA A 113 -2.45 2.27 5.86
C ALA A 113 -2.45 0.79 6.24
N THR A 114 -1.42 0.34 6.95
CA THR A 114 -1.28 -1.05 7.42
C THR A 114 -2.41 -1.41 8.39
N TYR A 115 -2.75 -0.51 9.31
CA TYR A 115 -3.87 -0.68 10.24
C TYR A 115 -5.21 -0.86 9.50
N TYR A 116 -5.52 0.02 8.55
CA TYR A 116 -6.75 -0.11 7.77
C TYR A 116 -6.79 -1.34 6.86
N LEU A 117 -5.64 -1.77 6.33
CA LEU A 117 -5.52 -3.02 5.56
C LEU A 117 -5.70 -4.27 6.43
N LEU A 118 -5.25 -4.23 7.68
CA LEU A 118 -5.43 -5.32 8.65
C LEU A 118 -6.85 -5.38 9.23
N ASN A 119 -7.60 -4.28 9.17
CA ASN A 119 -8.95 -4.23 9.73
C ASN A 119 -9.85 -5.34 9.14
N LYS A 120 -10.67 -5.95 10.00
CA LYS A 120 -11.52 -7.10 9.66
C LYS A 120 -12.53 -6.77 8.56
N GLU A 121 -13.02 -5.53 8.51
CA GLU A 121 -13.96 -5.06 7.48
C GLU A 121 -13.30 -5.04 6.09
N THR A 122 -12.10 -4.48 6.00
CA THR A 122 -11.28 -4.50 4.79
C THR A 122 -10.95 -5.94 4.37
N ALA A 123 -10.65 -6.81 5.34
CA ALA A 123 -10.38 -8.22 5.10
C ALA A 123 -11.58 -8.97 4.50
N ALA A 124 -12.77 -8.74 5.06
CA ALA A 124 -14.01 -9.33 4.59
C ALA A 124 -14.31 -8.84 3.17
N TYR A 125 -14.19 -7.54 2.91
CA TYR A 125 -14.43 -6.97 1.59
C TYR A 125 -13.52 -7.56 0.50
N PHE A 126 -12.21 -7.63 0.76
CA PHE A 126 -11.25 -8.25 -0.15
C PHE A 126 -11.53 -9.76 -0.37
N LYS A 127 -12.08 -10.44 0.64
CA LYS A 127 -12.43 -11.87 0.52
C LYS A 127 -13.67 -12.05 -0.35
N THR A 128 -14.74 -11.29 -0.10
CA THR A 128 -16.01 -11.36 -0.84
C THR A 128 -15.84 -10.94 -2.30
N TYR A 129 -15.09 -9.86 -2.56
CA TYR A 129 -14.87 -9.36 -3.92
C TYR A 129 -14.07 -10.31 -4.82
N ASN A 130 -13.26 -11.20 -4.24
CA ASN A 130 -12.44 -12.18 -4.96
C ASN A 130 -13.00 -13.60 -4.94
N GLN A 131 -14.19 -13.83 -4.39
CA GLN A 131 -14.89 -15.11 -4.57
C GLN A 131 -15.55 -15.09 -5.95
N SER A 132 -14.94 -15.78 -6.93
CA SER A 132 -15.59 -16.04 -8.23
C SER A 132 -16.99 -16.62 -8.01
N PRO A 133 -17.97 -16.33 -8.89
CA PRO A 133 -19.33 -16.91 -8.83
C PRO A 133 -19.39 -18.43 -9.12
N GLU A 134 -18.27 -19.15 -9.03
CA GLU A 134 -18.15 -20.56 -9.44
C GLU A 134 -18.76 -21.56 -8.46
N HIS A 135 -19.41 -21.10 -7.38
CA HIS A 135 -20.02 -21.98 -6.38
C HIS A 135 -21.55 -22.10 -6.45
N GLU A 136 -22.19 -21.55 -7.49
CA GLU A 136 -23.57 -21.89 -7.87
C GLU A 136 -23.56 -22.87 -9.06
N LYS A 137 -23.04 -24.08 -8.86
CA LYS A 137 -23.56 -25.22 -9.63
C LYS A 137 -24.78 -25.73 -8.85
N PRO A 138 -26.02 -25.61 -9.37
CA PRO A 138 -27.14 -26.29 -8.77
C PRO A 138 -26.91 -27.79 -8.91
N GLU A 139 -26.52 -28.44 -7.81
CA GLU A 139 -26.47 -29.89 -7.70
C GLU A 139 -27.92 -30.39 -7.59
N GLY A 140 -28.62 -30.43 -8.72
CA GLY A 140 -30.07 -30.54 -8.68
C GLY A 140 -30.75 -30.82 -10.00
N THR A 141 -30.23 -31.70 -10.85
CA THR A 141 -31.08 -32.50 -11.75
C THR A 141 -30.32 -33.74 -12.27
N ARG A 142 -30.36 -34.84 -11.53
CA ARG A 142 -30.39 -36.16 -12.18
C ARG A 142 -31.82 -36.63 -12.08
N GLU A 143 -32.55 -36.41 -13.17
CA GLU A 143 -33.85 -37.03 -13.40
C GLU A 143 -33.70 -38.55 -13.38
N ARG A 144 -34.69 -39.15 -12.71
CA ARG A 144 -35.21 -40.52 -12.76
C ARG A 144 -34.50 -41.55 -13.64
#